data_AF-A0A5Q0BFJ7-F1
#
_entry.id   AF-A0A5Q0BFJ7-F1
#
_cell.length_a   1.000
_cell.length_b   1.000
_cell.length_c   1.000
_cell.angle_alpha   90.00
_cell.angle_beta   90.00
_cell.angle_gamma   90.00
#
_symmetry.space_group_name_H-M   'P 1'
#
loop_
_entity.id
_entity.type
_entity.pdbx_description
1 polymer ?
#
loop_
_entity_poly.entity_id
_entity_poly.type
_entity_poly.pdbx_seq_one_letter_code
_entity_poly.pdbx_strand_id
1 'polypeptide(L)'
;MNLKKAYWLLSVPVVLSLTACSESSWSVNSSSDSSDSLSKSSSSPFTSSSDSSRTPKEKYQRDLSEYAKEYALSSSTTPETFRSKVGQIAQKYGILNWENDNDSYIAIGQGFRKAKLTGTQYGAFKTSLLAEHPDKAVYLDQGYKP
;
A
#
# COMPACT_ATOMS: atom_id res chain seq x y z
N MET A 1 -40.11 7.07 42.96
CA MET A 1 -40.66 8.13 42.09
C MET A 1 -39.80 8.14 40.82
N ASN A 2 -40.18 7.44 39.75
CA ASN A 2 -41.08 7.83 38.65
C ASN A 2 -40.70 9.14 37.93
N LEU A 3 -40.17 9.03 36.69
CA LEU A 3 -40.66 9.64 35.43
C LEU A 3 -39.67 9.23 34.31
N LYS A 4 -39.89 8.20 33.48
CA LYS A 4 -40.76 8.09 32.29
C LYS A 4 -40.53 9.13 31.18
N LYS A 5 -39.96 8.61 30.08
CA LYS A 5 -40.26 8.82 28.64
C LYS A 5 -39.86 10.14 27.96
N ALA A 6 -39.17 10.02 26.82
CA ALA A 6 -39.68 10.46 25.51
C ALA A 6 -38.82 9.87 24.38
N TYR A 7 -39.27 8.75 23.80
CA TYR A 7 -38.85 8.30 22.48
C TYR A 7 -39.51 9.20 21.45
N TRP A 8 -38.73 9.86 20.59
CA TRP A 8 -39.24 10.46 19.35
C TRP A 8 -38.92 9.52 18.18
N LEU A 9 -39.96 8.80 17.77
CA LEU A 9 -40.08 8.13 16.48
C LEU A 9 -40.38 9.17 15.40
N LEU A 10 -39.75 9.06 14.23
CA LEU A 10 -40.18 9.52 12.89
C LEU A 10 -38.98 9.23 11.96
N SER A 11 -38.82 8.08 11.29
CA SER A 11 -39.66 7.42 10.28
C SER A 11 -40.06 8.34 9.11
N VAL A 12 -39.24 8.36 8.06
CA VAL A 12 -39.68 8.51 6.66
C VAL A 12 -38.74 7.69 5.76
N PRO A 13 -39.16 6.53 5.22
CA PRO A 13 -38.59 5.95 4.01
C PRO A 13 -39.44 6.35 2.78
N VAL A 14 -39.13 5.81 1.60
CA VAL A 14 -39.81 5.95 0.28
C VAL A 14 -39.13 7.04 -0.58
N VAL A 15 -38.57 6.75 -1.76
CA VAL A 15 -39.24 6.21 -2.97
C VAL A 15 -38.27 5.33 -3.79
N LEU A 16 -38.77 4.16 -4.21
CA LEU A 16 -38.22 3.33 -5.29
C LEU A 16 -38.52 3.95 -6.66
N SER A 17 -37.53 3.95 -7.56
CA SER A 17 -37.77 4.07 -9.00
C SER A 17 -37.19 2.85 -9.70
N LEU A 18 -38.07 1.94 -10.13
CA LEU A 18 -37.76 0.93 -11.14
C LEU A 18 -37.85 1.59 -12.52
N THR A 19 -36.82 1.42 -13.34
CA THR A 19 -36.92 1.58 -14.80
C THR A 19 -36.46 0.29 -15.46
N ALA A 20 -37.32 -0.25 -16.31
CA ALA A 20 -37.19 -1.52 -17.01
C ALA A 20 -36.54 -1.38 -18.41
N CYS A 21 -36.18 -2.54 -18.98
CA CYS A 21 -35.86 -2.85 -20.39
C CYS A 21 -34.47 -2.37 -20.88
N SER A 22 -33.66 -3.18 -21.58
CA SER A 22 -33.93 -4.30 -22.49
C SER A 22 -32.79 -5.31 -22.55
N GLU A 23 -33.14 -6.57 -22.79
CA GLU A 23 -32.24 -7.61 -23.31
C GLU A 23 -31.90 -7.32 -24.79
N SER A 24 -30.61 -7.37 -25.15
CA SER A 24 -30.19 -7.60 -26.53
C SER A 24 -28.78 -8.22 -26.59
N SER A 25 -28.77 -9.50 -26.96
CA SER A 25 -27.60 -10.27 -27.37
C SER A 25 -26.86 -9.62 -28.54
N TRP A 26 -25.54 -9.47 -28.43
CA TRP A 26 -24.62 -9.53 -29.57
C TRP A 26 -23.18 -9.75 -29.08
N SER A 27 -22.64 -10.92 -29.41
CA SER A 27 -21.21 -11.19 -29.37
C SER A 27 -20.56 -10.53 -30.58
N VAL A 28 -19.54 -9.69 -30.42
CA VAL A 28 -18.31 -9.71 -31.24
C VAL A 28 -17.26 -8.72 -30.71
N ASN A 29 -16.10 -9.30 -30.38
CA ASN A 29 -14.74 -8.77 -30.54
C ASN A 29 -14.59 -7.43 -31.30
N SER A 30 -14.10 -6.39 -30.63
CA SER A 30 -12.90 -5.61 -31.00
C SER A 30 -12.83 -4.29 -30.22
N SER A 31 -11.69 -4.11 -29.54
CA SER A 31 -10.89 -2.89 -29.41
C SER A 31 -11.53 -1.55 -29.01
N SER A 32 -11.03 -1.08 -27.86
CA SER A 32 -10.54 0.29 -27.61
C SER A 32 -11.41 1.26 -26.81
N ASP A 33 -10.67 1.93 -25.91
CA ASP A 33 -10.89 3.22 -25.25
C ASP A 33 -11.89 3.28 -24.10
N SER A 34 -11.62 3.92 -22.95
CA SER A 34 -10.45 4.51 -22.28
C SER A 34 -11.10 5.33 -21.18
N SER A 35 -10.74 5.14 -19.90
CA SER A 35 -10.84 6.15 -18.82
C SER A 35 -10.58 5.49 -17.47
N ASP A 36 -9.32 5.29 -17.12
CA ASP A 36 -8.93 5.51 -15.73
C ASP A 36 -7.57 6.19 -15.74
N SER A 37 -7.51 7.34 -15.10
CA SER A 37 -6.42 8.29 -15.13
C SER A 37 -5.10 7.65 -14.67
N LEU A 38 -4.32 7.18 -15.65
CA LEU A 38 -2.94 6.77 -15.50
C LEU A 38 -2.11 7.99 -15.08
N SER A 39 -2.04 8.23 -13.78
CA SER A 39 -1.00 9.04 -13.18
C SER A 39 0.33 8.45 -13.63
N LYS A 40 0.98 9.15 -14.56
CA LYS A 40 2.27 8.86 -15.18
C LYS A 40 3.09 7.90 -14.33
N SER A 41 3.03 6.62 -14.68
CA SER A 41 3.92 5.61 -14.12
C SER A 41 5.34 6.09 -14.36
N SER A 42 6.01 6.52 -13.30
CA SER A 42 7.45 6.56 -13.28
C SER A 42 7.90 5.13 -13.57
N SER A 43 8.30 4.88 -14.80
CA SER A 43 9.00 3.68 -15.20
C SER A 43 10.33 3.64 -14.45
N SER A 44 10.31 3.30 -13.16
CA SER A 44 11.52 2.91 -12.46
C SER A 44 12.05 1.68 -13.19
N PRO A 45 13.30 1.70 -13.66
CA PRO A 45 13.92 0.55 -14.29
C PRO A 45 14.28 -0.43 -13.18
N PHE A 46 13.29 -1.00 -12.50
CA PHE A 46 13.51 -2.18 -11.69
C PHE A 46 13.91 -3.25 -12.69
N THR A 47 15.22 -3.46 -12.80
CA THR A 47 15.82 -4.49 -13.63
C THR A 47 15.14 -5.79 -13.23
N SER A 48 14.22 -6.23 -14.08
CA SER A 48 13.64 -7.56 -14.01
C SER A 48 14.74 -8.51 -14.47
N SER A 49 15.78 -8.69 -13.66
CA SER A 49 16.64 -9.86 -13.77
C SER A 49 15.72 -11.06 -13.64
N SER A 50 15.60 -11.81 -14.74
CA SER A 50 14.75 -12.99 -14.90
C SER A 50 15.08 -14.05 -13.85
N ASP A 51 14.57 -13.87 -12.65
CA ASP A 51 14.61 -14.84 -11.57
C ASP A 51 13.24 -15.52 -11.53
N SER A 52 13.04 -16.43 -12.48
CA SER A 52 11.83 -17.24 -12.61
C SER A 52 11.65 -18.22 -11.43
N SER A 53 12.65 -18.34 -10.56
CA SER A 53 12.65 -19.20 -9.36
C SER A 53 12.02 -18.57 -8.12
N ARG A 54 11.95 -17.23 -8.03
CA ARG A 54 11.39 -16.58 -6.83
C ARG A 54 9.88 -16.66 -6.76
N THR A 55 9.40 -16.96 -5.55
CA THR A 55 8.00 -16.84 -5.16
C THR A 55 7.52 -15.39 -5.26
N PRO A 56 6.19 -15.15 -5.43
CA PRO A 56 5.63 -13.79 -5.41
C PRO A 56 6.00 -13.00 -4.16
N LYS A 57 6.06 -13.67 -3.00
CA LYS A 57 6.44 -13.07 -1.72
C LYS A 57 7.89 -12.56 -1.71
N GLU A 58 8.82 -13.35 -2.24
CA GLU A 58 10.23 -12.93 -2.33
C GLU A 58 10.42 -11.76 -3.32
N LYS A 59 9.65 -11.74 -4.40
CA LYS A 59 9.64 -10.62 -5.36
C LYS A 59 9.09 -9.35 -4.71
N TYR A 60 8.01 -9.46 -3.93
CA TYR A 60 7.46 -8.38 -3.13
C TYR A 60 8.48 -7.80 -2.15
N GLN A 61 9.07 -8.64 -1.30
CA GLN A 61 10.07 -8.21 -0.31
C GLN A 61 11.29 -7.58 -0.97
N ARG A 62 11.74 -8.11 -2.13
CA ARG A 62 12.84 -7.53 -2.90
C ARG A 62 12.48 -6.13 -3.41
N ASP A 63 11.32 -5.98 -4.05
CA ASP A 63 10.88 -4.69 -4.62
C ASP A 63 10.70 -3.64 -3.52
N LEU A 64 10.13 -4.02 -2.37
CA LEU A 64 10.04 -3.14 -1.19
C LEU A 64 11.41 -2.73 -0.66
N SER A 65 12.32 -3.69 -0.50
CA SER A 65 13.66 -3.42 -0.01
C SER A 65 14.44 -2.50 -0.94
N GLU A 66 14.29 -2.68 -2.25
CA GLU A 66 14.93 -1.84 -3.25
C GLU A 66 14.36 -0.42 -3.23
N TYR A 67 13.04 -0.28 -3.20
CA TYR A 67 12.39 1.03 -3.08
C TYR A 67 12.75 1.75 -1.78
N ALA A 68 12.78 1.04 -0.65
CA ALA A 68 13.20 1.62 0.64
C ALA A 68 14.66 2.10 0.62
N LYS A 69 15.54 1.38 -0.09
CA LYS A 69 16.93 1.83 -0.32
C LYS A 69 16.96 3.12 -1.13
N GLU A 70 16.25 3.16 -2.26
CA GLU A 70 16.18 4.36 -3.11
C GLU A 70 15.61 5.57 -2.36
N TYR A 71 14.52 5.36 -1.61
CA TYR A 71 13.90 6.38 -0.77
C TYR A 71 14.89 6.93 0.28
N ALA A 72 15.62 6.05 0.96
CA ALA A 72 16.62 6.43 1.95
C ALA A 72 17.79 7.26 1.37
N LEU A 73 18.09 7.08 0.08
CA LEU A 73 19.13 7.83 -0.63
C LEU A 73 18.59 9.12 -1.28
N SER A 74 17.28 9.30 -1.32
CA SER A 74 16.61 10.49 -1.86
C SER A 74 16.54 11.61 -0.82
N SER A 75 16.83 12.85 -1.22
CA SER A 75 16.84 14.01 -0.32
C SER A 75 15.51 14.77 -0.27
N SER A 76 14.51 14.40 -1.06
CA SER A 76 13.30 15.22 -1.30
C SER A 76 11.97 14.50 -1.09
N THR A 77 11.97 13.29 -0.51
CA THR A 77 10.78 12.44 -0.47
C THR A 77 10.18 12.38 0.94
N THR A 78 8.88 12.65 1.06
CA THR A 78 8.18 12.69 2.34
C THR A 78 7.77 11.28 2.82
N PRO A 79 7.57 11.07 4.13
CA PRO A 79 7.08 9.80 4.67
C PRO A 79 5.75 9.34 4.05
N GLU A 80 4.85 10.27 3.73
CA GLU A 80 3.57 9.98 3.10
C GLU A 80 3.72 9.46 1.67
N THR A 81 4.62 10.08 0.88
CA THR A 81 4.91 9.58 -0.47
C THR A 81 5.56 8.20 -0.44
N PHE A 82 6.37 7.93 0.59
CA PHE A 82 6.94 6.60 0.82
C PHE A 82 5.83 5.57 1.11
N ARG A 83 4.95 5.84 2.08
CA ARG A 83 3.82 4.95 2.41
C ARG A 83 2.93 4.68 1.20
N SER A 84 2.57 5.72 0.45
CA SER A 84 1.74 5.58 -0.76
C SER A 84 2.39 4.66 -1.79
N LYS A 85 3.71 4.78 -2.00
CA LYS A 85 4.44 3.92 -2.94
C LYS A 85 4.61 2.50 -2.42
N VAL A 86 4.85 2.31 -1.12
CA VAL A 86 4.85 0.99 -0.49
C VAL A 86 3.49 0.29 -0.69
N GLY A 87 2.38 1.02 -0.50
CA GLY A 87 1.03 0.52 -0.76
C GLY A 87 0.81 0.11 -2.22
N GLN A 88 1.30 0.90 -3.19
CA GLN A 88 1.24 0.55 -4.62
C GLN A 88 2.05 -0.71 -4.93
N ILE A 89 3.24 -0.86 -4.34
CA ILE A 89 4.04 -2.07 -4.48
C ILE A 89 3.29 -3.27 -3.88
N ALA A 90 2.72 -3.12 -2.68
CA ALA A 90 1.95 -4.19 -2.03
C ALA A 90 0.76 -4.64 -2.89
N GLN A 91 0.01 -3.68 -3.44
CA GLN A 91 -1.16 -3.95 -4.28
C GLN A 91 -0.78 -4.72 -5.56
N LYS A 92 0.37 -4.43 -6.17
CA LYS A 92 0.90 -5.18 -7.33
C LYS A 92 1.04 -6.69 -7.03
N TYR A 93 1.29 -7.04 -5.77
CA TYR A 93 1.43 -8.41 -5.30
C TYR A 93 0.19 -8.96 -4.57
N GLY A 94 -0.94 -8.24 -4.62
CA GLY A 94 -2.19 -8.67 -3.98
C GLY A 94 -2.26 -8.44 -2.47
N ILE A 95 -1.34 -7.65 -1.91
CA ILE A 95 -1.29 -7.31 -0.49
C ILE A 95 -1.94 -5.94 -0.30
N LEU A 96 -3.10 -5.91 0.37
CA LEU A 96 -3.88 -4.68 0.55
C LEU A 96 -3.62 -3.97 1.89
N ASN A 97 -3.10 -4.69 2.88
CA ASN A 97 -2.87 -4.18 4.24
C ASN A 97 -1.41 -4.42 4.64
N TRP A 98 -0.50 -3.74 3.94
CA TRP A 98 0.94 -3.91 4.17
C TRP A 98 1.36 -3.35 5.53
N GLU A 99 0.64 -2.37 6.09
CA GLU A 99 0.91 -1.82 7.42
C GLU A 99 0.72 -2.84 8.55
N ASN A 100 -0.06 -3.90 8.30
CA ASN A 100 -0.19 -5.01 9.24
C ASN A 100 0.70 -6.22 8.91
N ASP A 101 1.41 -6.19 7.78
CA ASP A 101 2.30 -7.26 7.37
C ASP A 101 3.71 -7.05 7.94
N ASN A 102 4.08 -7.91 8.88
CA ASN A 102 5.39 -7.83 9.54
C ASN A 102 6.55 -7.99 8.54
N ASP A 103 6.37 -8.79 7.49
CA ASP A 103 7.37 -9.03 6.46
C ASP A 103 7.68 -7.77 5.63
N SER A 104 6.70 -6.88 5.47
CA SER A 104 6.88 -5.58 4.84
C SER A 104 7.88 -4.71 5.60
N TYR A 105 7.75 -4.64 6.92
CA TYR A 105 8.68 -3.88 7.77
C TYR A 105 10.08 -4.50 7.77
N ILE A 106 10.19 -5.84 7.77
CA ILE A 106 11.48 -6.51 7.61
C ILE A 106 12.13 -6.12 6.27
N ALA A 107 11.39 -6.18 5.17
CA ALA A 107 11.90 -5.80 3.85
C ALA A 107 12.34 -4.33 3.77
N ILE A 108 11.59 -3.41 4.37
CA ILE A 108 11.95 -1.99 4.46
C ILE A 108 13.23 -1.81 5.27
N GLY A 109 13.35 -2.46 6.43
CA GLY A 109 14.57 -2.45 7.25
C GLY A 109 15.79 -2.94 6.47
N GLN A 110 15.64 -4.01 5.68
CA GLN A 110 16.70 -4.49 4.80
C GLN A 110 17.10 -3.46 3.73
N GLY A 111 16.15 -2.68 3.22
CA GLY A 111 16.42 -1.57 2.29
C GLY A 111 17.25 -0.47 2.94
N PHE A 112 16.90 -0.07 4.15
CA PHE A 112 17.65 0.90 4.95
C PHE A 112 19.07 0.42 5.27
N ARG A 113 19.24 -0.87 5.56
CA ARG A 113 20.55 -1.50 5.72
C ARG A 113 21.37 -1.45 4.43
N LYS A 114 20.77 -1.78 3.29
CA LYS A 114 21.41 -1.71 1.96
C LYS A 114 21.81 -0.28 1.59
N ALA A 115 21.03 0.71 2.00
CA ALA A 115 21.35 2.14 1.86
C ALA A 115 22.46 2.60 2.81
N LYS A 116 22.93 1.74 3.73
CA LYS A 116 23.95 2.05 4.74
C LYS A 116 23.58 3.25 5.61
N LEU A 117 22.30 3.38 5.96
CA LEU A 117 21.85 4.42 6.88
C LEU A 117 22.59 4.30 8.21
N THR A 118 23.06 5.44 8.71
CA THR A 118 23.66 5.53 10.05
C THR A 118 22.58 5.49 11.14
N GLY A 119 22.95 5.21 12.40
CA GLY A 119 22.00 5.11 13.51
C GLY A 119 21.09 6.34 13.67
N THR A 120 21.63 7.55 13.45
CA THR A 120 20.85 8.80 13.49
C THR A 120 19.84 8.88 12.35
N GLN A 121 20.25 8.60 11.11
CA GLN A 121 19.37 8.63 9.94
C GLN A 121 18.30 7.55 10.05
N TYR A 122 18.69 6.32 10.42
CA TYR A 122 17.77 5.21 10.64
C TYR A 122 16.76 5.55 11.74
N GLY A 123 17.20 6.14 12.86
CA GLY A 123 16.30 6.57 13.95
C GLY A 123 15.26 7.60 13.50
N ALA A 124 15.65 8.55 12.65
CA ALA A 124 14.73 9.54 12.09
C ALA A 124 13.66 8.88 11.20
N PHE A 125 14.08 8.03 10.26
CA PHE A 125 13.15 7.29 9.40
C PHE A 125 12.24 6.37 10.20
N LYS A 126 12.80 5.63 11.16
CA LYS A 126 12.06 4.74 12.06
C LYS A 126 10.97 5.50 12.82
N THR A 127 11.29 6.64 13.39
CA THR A 127 10.33 7.47 14.14
C THR A 127 9.19 7.94 13.23
N SER A 128 9.52 8.41 12.04
CA SER A 128 8.51 8.89 11.10
C SER A 128 7.63 7.78 10.52
N LEU A 129 8.22 6.63 10.21
CA LEU A 129 7.52 5.49 9.60
C LEU A 129 6.64 4.74 10.61
N LEU A 130 6.98 4.80 11.90
CA LEU A 130 6.28 4.05 12.95
C LEU A 130 5.37 4.93 13.82
N ALA A 131 5.17 6.19 13.45
CA ALA A 131 4.31 7.12 14.20
C ALA A 131 2.90 6.53 14.49
N GLU A 132 2.33 5.80 13.53
CA GLU A 132 1.01 5.16 13.65
C GLU A 132 1.08 3.69 14.09
N HIS A 133 2.25 3.06 13.96
CA HIS A 133 2.45 1.62 14.17
C HIS A 133 3.72 1.32 14.98
N PRO A 134 3.79 1.76 16.26
CA PRO A 134 4.99 1.61 17.08
C PRO A 134 5.33 0.14 17.36
N ASP A 135 4.34 -0.76 17.34
CA ASP A 135 4.50 -2.21 17.50
C ASP A 135 5.37 -2.84 16.40
N LYS A 136 5.45 -2.21 15.22
CA LYS A 136 6.21 -2.71 14.08
C LYS A 136 7.72 -2.43 14.16
N ALA A 137 8.16 -1.69 15.18
CA ALA A 137 9.57 -1.36 15.39
C ALA A 137 10.49 -2.58 15.43
N VAL A 138 10.04 -3.68 16.02
CA VAL A 138 10.83 -4.90 16.16
C VAL A 138 11.15 -5.51 14.80
N TYR A 139 10.18 -5.52 13.89
CA TYR A 139 10.33 -6.09 12.54
C TYR A 139 11.20 -5.21 11.64
N LEU A 140 11.06 -3.89 11.76
CA LEU A 140 11.95 -2.95 11.07
C LEU A 140 13.40 -3.13 11.53
N ASP A 141 13.63 -3.25 12.84
CA ASP A 141 14.95 -3.49 13.42
C ASP A 141 15.52 -4.85 13.01
N GLN A 142 14.67 -5.89 12.93
CA GLN A 142 15.06 -7.21 12.47
C GLN A 142 15.60 -7.17 11.04
N GLY A 143 14.97 -6.40 10.14
CA GLY A 143 15.45 -6.22 8.77
C GLY A 143 16.72 -5.37 8.66
N TYR A 144 16.87 -4.38 9.55
CA TYR A 144 17.99 -3.44 9.54
C TYR A 144 19.30 -4.04 10.08
N LYS A 145 19.21 -4.97 11.04
CA LYS A 145 20.38 -5.70 11.57
C LYS A 145 20.94 -6.67 10.51
N PRO A 146 22.25 -6.92 10.48
CA PRO A 146 22.88 -7.88 9.56
C PRO A 146 22.31 -9.30 9.71
#